data_AF-E3ZU69-F1
#
_entry.id   AF-E3ZU69-F1
#
_cell.length_a   1.000
_cell.length_b   1.000
_cell.length_c   1.000
_cell.angle_alpha   90.00
_cell.angle_beta   90.00
_cell.angle_gamma   90.00
#
_symmetry.space_group_name_H-M   'P 1'
#
loop_
_entity.id
_entity.type
_entity.pdbx_description
1 polymer ?
#
loop_
_entity_poly.entity_id
_entity_poly.type
_entity_poly.pdbx_seq_one_letter_code
_entity_poly.pdbx_strand_id
1 'polypeptide(L)'
;MEELQFLIDSSDLKETGIVLEAETFIDGFYVEIIFNDNKDYNNLIKIIRKAIKNVSESKIIFEQIEVLNEEVKHFDLTIEEKSLYNSIITVTGQNIEELYCKINKLDIVDIRNFFEKVDYRLTYTNKDSFEIIQDSKMSSIKVNENNFNVYKQEPYLNGFIKKEISTTNEFMLLSLLSFMIGKSNNSILDKQYLNKNNYYLGYSHDINVYGIFIILFVAEYKKDTEFINKDSIHSFIENCNFSMYRNAFITYFCLTENPRSIAKIFSRNLNQFPSIKYKHLIQEIHQINKEDLLSFVEFL
;
A
#
# COMPACT_ATOMS: atom_id res chain seq x y z
N MET A 1 -16.95 12.05 -38.85
CA MET A 1 -17.33 11.25 -37.68
C MET A 1 -16.13 10.39 -37.36
N GLU A 2 -15.31 10.83 -36.40
CA GLU A 2 -14.24 9.97 -35.85
C GLU A 2 -14.94 8.92 -34.99
N GLU A 3 -14.82 7.64 -35.36
CA GLU A 3 -15.34 6.53 -34.56
C GLU A 3 -14.70 6.56 -33.17
N LEU A 4 -15.55 6.46 -32.14
CA LEU A 4 -15.14 6.19 -30.76
C LEU A 4 -14.37 4.87 -30.76
N GLN A 5 -13.04 4.93 -30.85
CA GLN A 5 -12.20 3.79 -30.57
C GLN A 5 -12.21 3.59 -29.06
N PHE A 6 -13.11 2.74 -28.57
CA PHE A 6 -13.06 2.28 -27.20
C PHE A 6 -11.68 1.66 -26.97
N LEU A 7 -11.00 2.12 -25.91
CA LEU A 7 -9.66 1.64 -25.51
C LEU A 7 -9.64 0.11 -25.35
N ILE A 8 -10.79 -0.46 -24.95
CA ILE A 8 -11.18 -1.87 -25.04
C ILE A 8 -12.70 -1.87 -25.25
N ASP A 9 -13.22 -2.57 -26.26
CA ASP A 9 -14.67 -2.82 -26.31
C ASP A 9 -15.01 -3.84 -25.21
N SER A 10 -15.63 -3.34 -24.13
CA SER A 10 -15.96 -4.19 -22.97
C SER A 10 -16.97 -5.28 -23.29
N SER A 11 -17.68 -5.21 -24.43
CA SER A 11 -18.58 -6.28 -24.86
C SER A 11 -17.85 -7.60 -25.08
N ASP A 12 -16.63 -7.55 -25.64
CA ASP A 12 -15.81 -8.74 -25.93
C ASP A 12 -15.30 -9.42 -24.65
N LEU A 13 -15.22 -8.67 -23.54
CA LEU A 13 -14.76 -9.17 -22.24
C LEU A 13 -15.91 -9.65 -21.33
N LYS A 14 -17.14 -9.14 -21.52
CA LYS A 14 -18.29 -9.51 -20.68
C LYS A 14 -18.73 -10.96 -20.89
N GLU A 15 -18.68 -11.45 -22.13
CA GLU A 15 -19.07 -12.84 -22.44
C GLU A 15 -18.04 -13.89 -22.01
N THR A 16 -16.80 -13.46 -21.74
CA THR A 16 -15.70 -14.34 -21.30
C THR A 16 -15.60 -14.49 -19.79
N GLY A 17 -16.46 -13.78 -19.02
CA GLY A 17 -16.45 -13.83 -17.55
C GLY A 17 -15.26 -13.11 -16.91
N ILE A 18 -14.67 -12.15 -17.64
CA ILE A 18 -13.53 -11.36 -17.15
C ILE A 18 -14.05 -10.24 -16.25
N VAL A 19 -13.40 -10.07 -15.11
CA VAL A 19 -13.66 -8.97 -14.17
C VAL A 19 -12.49 -8.00 -14.21
N LEU A 20 -12.80 -6.71 -14.32
CA LEU A 20 -11.85 -5.62 -14.27
C LEU A 20 -12.05 -4.85 -12.97
N GLU A 21 -11.00 -4.68 -12.19
CA GLU A 21 -10.98 -3.83 -11.00
C GLU A 21 -9.87 -2.79 -11.17
N ALA A 22 -10.11 -1.56 -10.74
CA ALA A 22 -9.12 -0.50 -10.80
C ALA A 22 -9.12 0.29 -9.49
N GLU A 23 -7.93 0.60 -8.99
CA GLU A 23 -7.74 1.37 -7.77
C GLU A 23 -6.70 2.47 -8.02
N THR A 24 -6.99 3.68 -7.55
CA THR A 24 -6.09 4.83 -7.65
C THR A 24 -5.46 5.11 -6.29
N PHE A 25 -4.17 5.46 -6.31
CA PHE A 25 -3.38 5.81 -5.15
C PHE A 25 -2.68 7.15 -5.36
N ILE A 26 -2.11 7.68 -4.29
CA ILE A 26 -1.27 8.89 -4.30
C ILE A 26 -0.11 8.78 -5.31
N ASP A 27 0.46 7.59 -5.46
CA ASP A 27 1.66 7.33 -6.27
C ASP A 27 1.41 6.58 -7.58
N GLY A 28 0.15 6.36 -7.96
CA GLY A 28 -0.18 5.70 -9.22
C GLY A 28 -1.55 5.06 -9.22
N PHE A 29 -1.74 4.09 -10.11
CA PHE A 29 -2.98 3.33 -10.19
C PHE A 29 -2.66 1.86 -10.45
N TYR A 30 -3.60 1.01 -10.10
CA TYR A 30 -3.50 -0.43 -10.26
C TYR A 30 -4.75 -0.94 -10.98
N VAL A 31 -4.55 -1.76 -12.00
CA VAL A 31 -5.64 -2.39 -12.75
C VAL A 31 -5.49 -3.91 -12.63
N GLU A 32 -6.52 -4.57 -12.12
CA GLU A 32 -6.62 -6.02 -12.01
C GLU A 32 -7.53 -6.58 -13.08
N ILE A 33 -7.09 -7.69 -13.66
CA ILE A 33 -7.84 -8.42 -14.69
C ILE A 33 -7.95 -9.85 -14.22
N ILE A 34 -9.15 -10.21 -13.77
CA ILE A 34 -9.44 -11.52 -13.18
C ILE A 34 -10.15 -12.35 -14.25
N PHE A 35 -9.63 -13.53 -14.54
CA PHE A 35 -10.14 -14.43 -15.57
C PHE A 35 -9.94 -15.89 -15.14
N ASN A 36 -10.73 -16.81 -15.73
CA ASN A 36 -10.73 -18.22 -15.36
C ASN A 36 -10.13 -19.15 -16.43
N ASP A 37 -10.16 -18.77 -17.72
CA ASP A 37 -9.63 -19.60 -18.81
C ASP A 37 -8.19 -19.21 -19.19
N ASN A 38 -7.24 -20.07 -18.82
CA ASN A 38 -5.83 -19.91 -19.18
C ASN A 38 -5.57 -19.98 -20.70
N LYS A 39 -6.50 -20.54 -21.50
CA LYS A 39 -6.36 -20.58 -22.96
C LYS A 39 -6.36 -19.18 -23.58
N ASP A 40 -7.06 -18.24 -22.95
CA ASP A 40 -7.15 -16.86 -23.43
C ASP A 40 -6.02 -15.96 -22.92
N TYR A 41 -5.16 -16.45 -22.01
CA TYR A 41 -4.07 -15.68 -21.41
C TYR A 41 -3.23 -14.92 -22.45
N ASN A 42 -2.76 -15.60 -23.50
CA ASN A 42 -1.94 -14.95 -24.53
C ASN A 42 -2.68 -13.89 -25.33
N ASN A 43 -3.99 -14.08 -25.56
CA ASN A 43 -4.82 -13.09 -26.23
C ASN A 43 -5.08 -11.89 -25.30
N LEU A 44 -5.34 -12.14 -24.02
CA LEU A 44 -5.52 -11.10 -23.01
C LEU A 44 -4.27 -10.24 -22.84
N ILE A 45 -3.09 -10.85 -22.75
CA ILE A 45 -1.81 -10.11 -22.68
C ILE A 45 -1.62 -9.22 -23.91
N LYS A 46 -2.02 -9.69 -25.11
CA LYS A 46 -1.97 -8.85 -26.33
C LYS A 46 -2.95 -7.67 -26.23
N ILE A 47 -4.17 -7.91 -25.76
CA ILE A 47 -5.18 -6.85 -25.56
C ILE A 47 -4.68 -5.82 -24.55
N ILE A 48 -4.13 -6.26 -23.42
CA ILE A 48 -3.58 -5.39 -22.36
C ILE A 48 -2.45 -4.52 -22.91
N ARG A 49 -1.48 -5.11 -23.62
CA ARG A 49 -0.37 -4.36 -24.22
C ARG A 49 -0.86 -3.34 -25.25
N LYS A 50 -1.87 -3.72 -26.04
CA LYS A 50 -2.50 -2.80 -27.00
C LYS A 50 -3.22 -1.65 -26.27
N ALA A 51 -3.95 -1.94 -25.20
CA ALA A 51 -4.64 -0.94 -24.40
C ALA A 51 -3.64 0.05 -23.78
N ILE A 52 -2.56 -0.43 -23.14
CA ILE A 52 -1.50 0.41 -22.58
C ILE A 52 -0.92 1.35 -23.63
N LYS A 53 -0.59 0.82 -24.83
CA LYS A 53 -0.10 1.66 -25.93
C LYS A 53 -1.14 2.71 -26.35
N ASN A 54 -2.39 2.28 -26.52
CA ASN A 54 -3.47 3.16 -26.97
C ASN A 54 -3.82 4.25 -25.94
N VAL A 55 -3.64 4.02 -24.63
CA VAL A 55 -3.90 5.06 -23.61
C VAL A 55 -3.04 6.30 -23.91
N SER A 56 -1.76 6.11 -24.25
CA SER A 56 -0.85 7.20 -24.63
C SER A 56 -1.24 7.94 -25.92
N GLU A 57 -2.03 7.29 -26.79
CA GLU A 57 -2.46 7.81 -28.10
C GLU A 57 -3.90 8.38 -28.05
N SER A 58 -4.63 8.16 -26.95
CA SER A 58 -6.07 8.41 -26.87
C SER A 58 -6.44 9.84 -26.44
N LYS A 59 -7.51 10.37 -27.06
CA LYS A 59 -8.19 11.59 -26.59
C LYS A 59 -9.06 11.22 -25.39
N ILE A 60 -8.68 11.67 -24.19
CA ILE A 60 -9.51 11.57 -22.96
C ILE A 60 -10.95 12.00 -23.25
N ILE A 61 -11.92 11.16 -22.88
CA ILE A 61 -13.34 11.39 -23.12
C ILE A 61 -13.91 12.27 -22.00
N PHE A 62 -14.28 13.51 -22.34
CA PHE A 62 -14.78 14.51 -21.38
C PHE A 62 -16.03 14.07 -20.60
N GLU A 63 -16.89 13.23 -21.18
CA GLU A 63 -18.14 12.76 -20.54
C GLU A 63 -17.90 11.92 -19.27
N GLN A 64 -16.73 11.27 -19.14
CA GLN A 64 -16.39 10.50 -17.94
C GLN A 64 -15.96 11.40 -16.76
N ILE A 65 -15.54 12.64 -17.02
CA ILE A 65 -15.04 13.56 -15.98
C ILE A 65 -16.18 14.06 -15.10
N GLU A 66 -17.37 14.27 -15.67
CA GLU A 66 -18.54 14.70 -14.88
C GLU A 66 -18.95 13.61 -13.88
N VAL A 67 -18.97 12.34 -14.32
CA VAL A 67 -19.24 11.17 -13.46
C VAL A 67 -18.22 11.06 -12.34
N LEU A 68 -16.91 11.14 -12.66
CA LEU A 68 -15.84 11.11 -11.65
C LEU A 68 -15.99 12.24 -10.62
N ASN A 69 -16.32 13.45 -11.08
CA ASN A 69 -16.55 14.60 -10.20
C ASN A 69 -17.81 14.45 -9.33
N GLU A 70 -18.76 13.58 -9.68
CA GLU A 70 -19.89 13.23 -8.82
C GLU A 70 -19.51 12.21 -7.76
N GLU A 71 -18.74 11.18 -8.11
CA GLU A 71 -18.23 10.18 -7.16
C GLU A 71 -17.36 10.81 -6.06
N VAL A 72 -16.50 11.75 -6.45
CA VAL A 72 -15.62 12.51 -5.55
C VAL A 72 -16.39 13.31 -4.48
N LYS A 73 -17.68 13.67 -4.72
CA LYS A 73 -18.51 14.39 -3.72
C LYS A 73 -18.85 13.55 -2.49
N HIS A 74 -18.65 12.23 -2.56
CA HIS A 74 -19.02 11.27 -1.51
C HIS A 74 -17.83 10.83 -0.64
N PHE A 75 -16.79 11.67 -0.53
CA PHE A 75 -15.66 11.42 0.34
C PHE A 75 -16.05 11.44 1.83
N ASP A 76 -16.01 10.27 2.47
CA ASP A 76 -16.40 10.09 3.87
C ASP A 76 -15.24 9.47 4.66
N LEU A 77 -14.26 10.29 5.03
CA LEU A 77 -13.29 9.92 6.06
C LEU A 77 -13.79 10.41 7.43
N THR A 78 -13.80 9.48 8.38
CA THR A 78 -13.99 9.79 9.79
C THR A 78 -12.89 10.72 10.31
N ILE A 79 -13.15 11.42 11.42
CA ILE A 79 -12.15 12.28 12.08
C ILE A 79 -10.89 11.47 12.47
N GLU A 80 -11.08 10.21 12.85
CA GLU A 80 -10.03 9.24 13.16
C GLU A 80 -9.15 8.95 11.95
N GLU A 81 -9.75 8.60 10.80
CA GLU A 81 -9.00 8.34 9.57
C GLU A 81 -8.27 9.59 9.10
N LYS A 82 -8.91 10.77 9.14
CA LYS A 82 -8.24 12.03 8.82
C LYS A 82 -7.01 12.26 9.72
N SER A 83 -7.14 11.98 11.01
CA SER A 83 -6.02 12.06 11.95
C SER A 83 -4.89 11.09 11.56
N LEU A 84 -5.23 9.84 11.23
CA LEU A 84 -4.26 8.84 10.77
C LEU A 84 -3.53 9.28 9.49
N TYR A 85 -4.28 9.68 8.44
CA TYR A 85 -3.72 10.05 7.14
C TYR A 85 -2.97 11.39 7.15
N ASN A 86 -3.22 12.29 8.12
CA ASN A 86 -2.46 13.55 8.25
C ASN A 86 -0.95 13.32 8.43
N SER A 87 -0.55 12.19 9.03
CA SER A 87 0.87 11.82 9.15
C SER A 87 1.56 11.66 7.79
N ILE A 88 0.84 11.25 6.74
CA ILE A 88 1.40 11.07 5.39
C ILE A 88 1.90 12.38 4.78
N ILE A 89 1.21 13.50 5.03
CA ILE A 89 1.55 14.80 4.45
C ILE A 89 3.01 15.15 4.76
N THR A 90 3.49 14.80 5.94
CA THR A 90 4.88 15.08 6.35
C THR A 90 5.91 14.16 5.69
N VAL A 91 5.48 13.03 5.13
CA VAL A 91 6.30 12.06 4.41
C VAL A 91 6.32 12.35 2.92
N THR A 92 5.16 12.60 2.32
CA THR A 92 4.98 12.69 0.86
C THR A 92 4.77 14.12 0.37
N GLY A 93 4.45 15.05 1.26
CA GLY A 93 4.03 16.41 0.90
C GLY A 93 2.60 16.48 0.34
N GLN A 94 1.89 15.35 0.25
CA GLN A 94 0.58 15.25 -0.39
C GLN A 94 -0.50 14.93 0.63
N ASN A 95 -1.63 15.62 0.53
CA ASN A 95 -2.81 15.34 1.34
C ASN A 95 -3.69 14.31 0.63
N ILE A 96 -4.10 13.26 1.34
CA ILE A 96 -5.01 12.24 0.79
C ILE A 96 -6.32 12.86 0.29
N GLU A 97 -6.76 13.97 0.87
CA GLU A 97 -7.95 14.70 0.44
C GLU A 97 -7.79 15.28 -0.97
N GLU A 98 -6.57 15.45 -1.49
CA GLU A 98 -6.31 15.91 -2.86
C GLU A 98 -6.74 14.89 -3.92
N LEU A 99 -6.81 13.60 -3.59
CA LEU A 99 -7.38 12.57 -4.48
C LEU A 99 -8.89 12.79 -4.73
N TYR A 100 -9.53 13.60 -3.90
CA TYR A 100 -10.96 13.91 -3.94
C TYR A 100 -11.21 15.38 -4.32
N CYS A 101 -10.26 16.00 -5.01
CA CYS A 101 -10.48 17.30 -5.63
C CYS A 101 -11.24 17.15 -6.95
N LYS A 102 -12.05 18.15 -7.29
CA LYS A 102 -12.71 18.21 -8.60
C LYS A 102 -11.67 18.31 -9.71
N ILE A 103 -11.79 17.44 -10.71
CA ILE A 103 -11.01 17.45 -11.94
C ILE A 103 -11.54 18.58 -12.84
N ASN A 104 -10.65 19.49 -13.19
CA ASN A 104 -10.86 20.62 -14.07
C ASN A 104 -10.24 20.37 -15.46
N LYS A 105 -10.53 21.26 -16.41
CA LYS A 105 -10.01 21.14 -17.79
C LYS A 105 -8.48 21.17 -17.90
N LEU A 106 -7.80 21.86 -16.99
CA LEU A 106 -6.32 21.93 -16.98
C LEU A 106 -5.72 20.57 -16.60
N ASP A 107 -6.35 19.88 -15.64
CA ASP A 107 -5.90 18.57 -15.16
C ASP A 107 -5.94 17.50 -16.27
N ILE A 108 -6.80 17.66 -17.29
CA ILE A 108 -6.87 16.75 -18.44
C ILE A 108 -5.54 16.72 -19.23
N VAL A 109 -4.89 17.87 -19.35
CA VAL A 109 -3.57 17.96 -20.02
C VAL A 109 -2.53 17.22 -19.20
N ASP A 110 -2.57 17.39 -17.87
CA ASP A 110 -1.64 16.73 -16.95
C ASP A 110 -1.88 15.21 -16.88
N ILE A 111 -3.13 14.75 -16.90
CA ILE A 111 -3.50 13.34 -16.99
C ILE A 111 -2.97 12.73 -18.29
N ARG A 112 -3.09 13.44 -19.43
CA ARG A 112 -2.53 12.95 -20.70
C ARG A 112 -1.00 12.86 -20.62
N ASN A 113 -0.34 13.91 -20.15
CA ASN A 113 1.11 13.95 -19.98
C ASN A 113 1.63 12.85 -19.03
N PHE A 114 0.84 12.52 -18.01
CA PHE A 114 1.12 11.41 -17.10
C PHE A 114 1.15 10.09 -17.88
N PHE A 115 0.06 9.74 -18.58
CA PHE A 115 -0.01 8.47 -19.31
C PHE A 115 1.04 8.30 -20.43
N GLU A 116 1.54 9.39 -21.01
CA GLU A 116 2.66 9.34 -21.99
C GLU A 116 4.00 8.91 -21.35
N LYS A 117 4.16 9.08 -20.04
CA LYS A 117 5.43 8.91 -19.32
C LYS A 117 5.38 7.85 -18.22
N VAL A 118 4.25 7.16 -18.07
CA VAL A 118 4.05 6.19 -16.98
C VAL A 118 4.81 4.89 -17.28
N ASP A 119 5.77 4.61 -16.42
CA ASP A 119 6.34 3.29 -16.25
C ASP A 119 5.25 2.33 -15.75
N TYR A 120 5.18 1.12 -16.32
CA TYR A 120 4.21 0.11 -15.91
C TYR A 120 4.87 -1.23 -15.64
N ARG A 121 4.32 -1.92 -14.65
CA ARG A 121 4.70 -3.28 -14.28
C ARG A 121 3.52 -4.20 -14.57
N LEU A 122 3.80 -5.32 -15.22
CA LEU A 122 2.79 -6.33 -15.52
C LEU A 122 3.13 -7.61 -14.76
N THR A 123 2.25 -8.00 -13.86
CA THR A 123 2.37 -9.23 -13.07
C THR A 123 1.23 -10.18 -13.40
N TYR A 124 1.55 -11.46 -13.47
CA TYR A 124 0.58 -12.55 -13.52
C TYR A 124 0.55 -13.24 -12.17
N THR A 125 -0.64 -13.57 -11.68
CA THR A 125 -0.79 -14.30 -10.43
C THR A 125 -1.70 -15.51 -10.64
N ASN A 126 -1.38 -16.59 -9.94
CA ASN A 126 -2.26 -17.73 -9.77
C ASN A 126 -2.36 -18.07 -8.28
N LYS A 127 -3.07 -19.16 -7.95
CA LYS A 127 -3.35 -19.54 -6.57
C LYS A 127 -2.10 -19.69 -5.69
N ASP A 128 -0.96 -20.06 -6.26
CA ASP A 128 0.24 -20.47 -5.49
C ASP A 128 1.47 -19.59 -5.80
N SER A 129 1.40 -18.71 -6.80
CA SER A 129 2.55 -17.99 -7.31
C SER A 129 2.18 -16.70 -8.02
N PHE A 130 3.19 -15.86 -8.16
CA PHE A 130 3.17 -14.68 -8.98
C PHE A 130 4.40 -14.68 -9.88
N GLU A 131 4.26 -14.13 -11.08
CA GLU A 131 5.28 -14.03 -12.10
C GLU A 131 5.30 -12.60 -12.64
N ILE A 132 6.50 -12.09 -12.87
CA ILE A 132 6.68 -10.79 -13.52
C ILE A 132 6.75 -11.03 -15.02
N ILE A 133 5.78 -10.48 -15.76
CA ILE A 133 5.80 -10.51 -17.23
C ILE A 133 6.64 -9.35 -17.76
N GLN A 134 6.56 -8.19 -17.10
CA GLN A 134 7.30 -6.99 -17.45
C GLN A 134 7.55 -6.15 -16.20
N ASP A 135 8.79 -5.72 -16.01
CA ASP A 135 9.19 -4.87 -14.90
C ASP A 135 9.72 -3.54 -15.43
N SER A 136 9.13 -2.45 -14.97
CA SER A 136 9.72 -1.11 -15.10
C SER A 136 10.26 -0.69 -13.74
N LYS A 137 11.46 -0.10 -13.73
CA LYS A 137 12.04 0.44 -12.52
C LYS A 137 11.20 1.64 -12.07
N MET A 138 10.66 1.59 -10.86
CA MET A 138 9.88 2.70 -10.34
C MET A 138 10.80 3.83 -9.87
N SER A 139 10.31 5.07 -10.02
CA SER A 139 10.96 6.26 -9.51
C SER A 139 10.73 6.36 -8.00
N SER A 140 11.81 6.47 -7.22
CA SER A 140 11.73 6.80 -5.79
C SER A 140 11.87 8.31 -5.58
N ILE A 141 11.16 8.85 -4.59
CA ILE A 141 11.32 10.24 -4.16
C ILE A 141 12.43 10.34 -3.11
N LYS A 142 13.12 11.48 -3.06
CA LYS A 142 14.02 11.77 -1.93
C LYS A 142 13.18 12.00 -0.68
N VAL A 143 13.38 11.16 0.31
CA VAL A 143 12.62 11.18 1.56
C VAL A 143 13.28 12.12 2.57
N ASN A 144 12.47 12.84 3.33
CA ASN A 144 12.94 13.54 4.54
C ASN A 144 13.55 12.54 5.54
N GLU A 145 14.68 12.89 6.16
CA GLU A 145 15.51 12.02 7.02
C GLU A 145 14.78 11.47 8.24
N ASN A 146 13.71 12.12 8.72
CA ASN A 146 12.96 11.63 9.88
C ASN A 146 12.15 10.36 9.53
N ASN A 147 12.60 9.20 10.01
CA ASN A 147 11.92 7.91 9.81
C ASN A 147 10.87 7.59 10.87
N PHE A 148 10.85 8.33 11.99
CA PHE A 148 9.90 8.15 13.08
C PHE A 148 9.37 9.51 13.51
N ASN A 149 8.05 9.63 13.68
CA ASN A 149 7.47 10.81 14.32
C ASN A 149 6.15 10.51 15.02
N VAL A 150 5.83 11.32 16.03
CA VAL A 150 4.58 11.27 16.79
C VAL A 150 3.98 12.66 16.87
N TYR A 151 2.73 12.78 16.49
CA TYR A 151 1.91 13.98 16.56
C TYR A 151 0.85 13.80 17.64
N LYS A 152 0.83 14.74 18.59
CA LYS A 152 -0.12 14.73 19.72
C LYS A 152 -1.22 15.75 19.45
N GLN A 153 -2.42 15.30 19.05
CA GLN A 153 -3.53 16.19 18.70
C GLN A 153 -4.86 15.64 19.20
N GLU A 154 -5.29 16.09 20.39
CA GLU A 154 -6.56 15.63 20.99
C GLU A 154 -7.74 15.67 19.98
N PRO A 155 -8.58 14.62 19.92
CA PRO A 155 -8.64 13.48 20.86
C PRO A 155 -7.71 12.30 20.50
N TYR A 156 -6.84 12.46 19.51
CA TYR A 156 -5.99 11.40 19.02
C TYR A 156 -4.50 11.74 19.17
N LEU A 157 -3.67 10.73 19.13
CA LEU A 157 -2.30 10.88 18.70
C LEU A 157 -2.17 10.04 17.45
N ASN A 158 -1.33 10.50 16.54
CA ASN A 158 -0.98 9.73 15.36
C ASN A 158 0.53 9.83 15.14
N GLY A 159 1.04 9.03 14.24
CA GLY A 159 2.43 9.11 13.86
C GLY A 159 2.76 8.10 12.79
N PHE A 160 4.04 8.05 12.47
CA PHE A 160 4.53 7.13 11.48
C PHE A 160 5.88 6.55 11.85
N ILE A 161 6.12 5.35 11.31
CA ILE A 161 7.44 4.79 11.08
C ILE A 161 7.56 4.58 9.58
N LYS A 162 8.66 4.99 8.95
CA LYS A 162 8.85 4.80 7.51
C LYS A 162 10.24 4.30 7.16
N LYS A 163 10.33 3.61 6.04
CA LYS A 163 11.60 3.24 5.41
C LYS A 163 11.40 3.00 3.91
N GLU A 164 12.36 3.41 3.09
CA GLU A 164 12.44 2.91 1.71
C GLU A 164 12.73 1.40 1.76
N ILE A 165 11.99 0.62 0.98
CA ILE A 165 12.20 -0.83 0.91
C ILE A 165 12.80 -1.23 -0.42
N SER A 166 13.86 -2.04 -0.35
CA SER A 166 14.60 -2.52 -1.51
C SER A 166 14.62 -4.04 -1.60
N THR A 167 14.29 -4.72 -0.51
CA THR A 167 14.33 -6.19 -0.39
C THR A 167 13.05 -6.76 0.21
N THR A 168 12.80 -8.05 -0.03
CA THR A 168 11.70 -8.79 0.62
C THR A 168 11.89 -8.86 2.12
N ASN A 169 13.13 -9.00 2.59
CA ASN A 169 13.44 -9.04 4.01
C ASN A 169 13.05 -7.74 4.74
N GLU A 170 13.37 -6.57 4.17
CA GLU A 170 12.95 -5.28 4.74
C GLU A 170 11.43 -5.16 4.81
N PHE A 171 10.74 -5.57 3.75
CA PHE A 171 9.27 -5.60 3.74
C PHE A 171 8.70 -6.51 4.84
N MET A 172 9.28 -7.71 5.03
CA MET A 172 8.84 -8.66 6.05
C MET A 172 9.11 -8.14 7.48
N LEU A 173 10.28 -7.54 7.72
CA LEU A 173 10.63 -6.93 9.00
C LEU A 173 9.69 -5.78 9.35
N LEU A 174 9.37 -4.90 8.39
CA LEU A 174 8.41 -3.81 8.59
C LEU A 174 6.99 -4.32 8.82
N SER A 175 6.57 -5.34 8.08
CA SER A 175 5.25 -5.96 8.25
C SER A 175 5.11 -6.60 9.63
N LEU A 176 6.15 -7.30 10.11
CA LEU A 176 6.21 -7.84 11.47
C LEU A 176 6.22 -6.72 12.52
N LEU A 177 6.99 -5.65 12.29
CA LEU A 177 7.03 -4.49 13.19
C LEU A 177 5.64 -3.83 13.28
N SER A 178 4.98 -3.59 12.16
CA SER A 178 3.61 -3.06 12.13
C SER A 178 2.64 -3.95 12.89
N PHE A 179 2.74 -5.26 12.71
CA PHE A 179 1.94 -6.23 13.45
C PHE A 179 2.16 -6.12 14.96
N MET A 180 3.42 -5.99 15.39
CA MET A 180 3.78 -5.80 16.79
C MET A 180 3.36 -4.44 17.33
N ILE A 181 3.31 -3.38 16.51
CA ILE A 181 2.92 -2.03 16.94
C ILE A 181 1.43 -1.95 17.24
N GLY A 182 0.56 -2.44 16.36
CA GLY A 182 -0.87 -2.16 16.48
C GLY A 182 -1.86 -3.13 15.85
N LYS A 183 -1.43 -4.13 15.05
CA LYS A 183 -2.39 -5.10 14.43
C LYS A 183 -2.72 -6.29 15.32
N SER A 184 -2.00 -6.46 16.42
CA SER A 184 -2.19 -7.55 17.38
C SER A 184 -2.89 -7.07 18.65
N ASN A 185 -3.76 -7.91 19.22
CA ASN A 185 -4.37 -7.68 20.54
C ASN A 185 -3.36 -7.74 21.70
N ASN A 186 -2.10 -8.04 21.42
CA ASN A 186 -0.99 -8.01 22.37
C ASN A 186 0.09 -7.00 21.94
N SER A 187 -0.28 -6.01 21.15
CA SER A 187 0.65 -5.06 20.54
C SER A 187 1.35 -4.14 21.54
N ILE A 188 2.34 -3.39 21.04
CA ILE A 188 3.03 -2.34 21.78
C ILE A 188 2.03 -1.26 22.21
N LEU A 189 1.15 -0.82 21.31
CA LEU A 189 0.08 0.13 21.64
C LEU A 189 -0.80 -0.40 22.76
N ASP A 190 -1.28 -1.64 22.64
CA ASP A 190 -2.13 -2.25 23.66
C ASP A 190 -1.44 -2.34 25.04
N LYS A 191 -0.25 -2.94 25.10
CA LYS A 191 0.43 -3.25 26.36
C LYS A 191 1.09 -2.04 27.02
N GLN A 192 1.70 -1.17 26.23
CA GLN A 192 2.49 -0.07 26.78
C GLN A 192 1.69 1.22 26.92
N TYR A 193 0.57 1.36 26.21
CA TYR A 193 -0.18 2.62 26.14
C TYR A 193 -1.68 2.47 26.47
N LEU A 194 -2.46 1.72 25.71
CA LEU A 194 -3.93 1.69 25.84
C LEU A 194 -4.37 1.16 27.22
N ASN A 195 -3.85 0.00 27.61
CA ASN A 195 -4.21 -0.63 28.89
C ASN A 195 -3.79 0.21 30.10
N LYS A 196 -2.66 0.92 30.04
CA LYS A 196 -2.19 1.76 31.15
C LYS A 196 -3.08 2.98 31.36
N ASN A 197 -3.72 3.47 30.30
CA ASN A 197 -4.49 4.70 30.31
C ASN A 197 -6.01 4.48 30.22
N ASN A 198 -6.46 3.22 30.21
CA ASN A 198 -7.86 2.83 30.01
C ASN A 198 -8.46 3.41 28.72
N TYR A 199 -7.70 3.36 27.64
CA TYR A 199 -8.17 3.72 26.30
C TYR A 199 -8.60 2.49 25.51
N TYR A 200 -9.53 2.68 24.57
CA TYR A 200 -10.06 1.58 23.76
C TYR A 200 -9.43 1.52 22.37
N LEU A 201 -9.28 2.67 21.73
CA LEU A 201 -8.83 2.74 20.34
C LEU A 201 -7.31 2.93 20.24
N GLY A 202 -6.66 1.99 19.56
CA GLY A 202 -5.35 2.22 18.95
C GLY A 202 -4.94 1.05 18.05
N TYR A 203 -4.36 1.39 16.89
CA TYR A 203 -3.98 0.42 15.87
C TYR A 203 -2.90 0.98 14.95
N SER A 204 -2.37 0.11 14.08
CA SER A 204 -1.47 0.49 13.00
C SER A 204 -2.05 0.11 11.64
N HIS A 205 -1.68 0.90 10.63
CA HIS A 205 -2.09 0.72 9.24
C HIS A 205 -0.88 0.92 8.33
N ASP A 206 -0.72 0.04 7.35
CA ASP A 206 0.43 0.07 6.45
C ASP A 206 0.03 0.77 5.16
N ILE A 207 0.81 1.78 4.79
CA ILE A 207 0.66 2.48 3.51
C ILE A 207 1.98 2.48 2.81
N ASN A 208 1.93 2.35 1.49
CA ASN A 208 3.11 2.44 0.66
C ASN A 208 2.93 3.54 -0.36
N VAL A 209 3.94 4.39 -0.44
CA VAL A 209 3.96 5.52 -1.38
C VAL A 209 5.38 5.68 -1.91
N TYR A 210 5.56 5.66 -3.24
CA TYR A 210 6.84 5.91 -3.92
C TYR A 210 7.99 4.99 -3.43
N GLY A 211 7.71 3.71 -3.21
CA GLY A 211 8.68 2.73 -2.70
C GLY A 211 9.00 2.85 -1.20
N ILE A 212 8.31 3.74 -0.48
CA ILE A 212 8.43 3.91 0.97
C ILE A 212 7.32 3.10 1.64
N PHE A 213 7.70 2.20 2.54
CA PHE A 213 6.77 1.54 3.45
C PHE A 213 6.57 2.43 4.68
N ILE A 214 5.32 2.75 4.99
CA ILE A 214 4.92 3.64 6.08
C ILE A 214 3.97 2.87 7.01
N ILE A 215 4.40 2.64 8.24
CA ILE A 215 3.55 2.19 9.33
C ILE A 215 2.93 3.45 9.93
N LEU A 216 1.67 3.72 9.60
CA LEU A 216 0.90 4.71 10.35
C LEU A 216 0.37 4.07 11.63
N PHE A 217 0.30 4.85 12.69
CA PHE A 217 -0.38 4.44 13.91
C PHE A 217 -1.24 5.58 14.43
N VAL A 218 -2.34 5.22 15.08
CA VAL A 218 -3.24 6.14 15.77
C VAL A 218 -3.66 5.53 17.10
N ALA A 219 -3.85 6.36 18.11
CA ALA A 219 -4.45 5.98 19.38
C ALA A 219 -5.25 7.14 19.99
N GLU A 220 -6.18 6.83 20.88
CA GLU A 220 -6.80 7.83 21.76
C GLU A 220 -5.73 8.60 22.54
N TYR A 221 -5.93 9.89 22.74
CA TYR A 221 -4.99 10.75 23.45
C TYR A 221 -5.70 11.76 24.33
N LYS A 222 -5.23 11.87 25.57
CA LYS A 222 -5.48 13.02 26.46
C LYS A 222 -4.16 13.69 26.78
N LYS A 223 -4.20 15.01 26.95
CA LYS A 223 -3.06 15.84 27.29
C LYS A 223 -2.23 15.25 28.45
N ASP A 224 -0.91 15.35 28.31
CA ASP A 224 0.09 14.88 29.28
C ASP A 224 0.23 13.35 29.41
N THR A 225 -0.35 12.57 28.49
CA THR A 225 -0.04 11.13 28.41
C THR A 225 1.31 10.89 27.71
N GLU A 226 2.20 10.14 28.35
CA GLU A 226 3.45 9.67 27.73
C GLU A 226 3.12 8.63 26.65
N PHE A 227 3.69 8.80 25.46
CA PHE A 227 3.46 7.92 24.32
C PHE A 227 4.71 7.12 23.96
N ILE A 228 4.51 6.02 23.24
CA ILE A 228 5.57 5.12 22.77
C ILE A 228 6.56 5.90 21.91
N ASN A 229 7.82 5.87 22.33
CA ASN A 229 8.97 6.34 21.56
C ASN A 229 9.77 5.15 21.01
N LYS A 230 10.80 5.45 20.21
CA LYS A 230 11.70 4.44 19.63
C LYS A 230 12.30 3.52 20.70
N ASP A 231 12.74 4.06 21.83
CA ASP A 231 13.33 3.28 22.93
C ASP A 231 12.32 2.31 23.56
N SER A 232 11.04 2.71 23.62
CA SER A 232 9.94 1.87 24.12
C SER A 232 9.66 0.70 23.18
N ILE A 233 9.72 0.93 21.86
CA ILE A 233 9.61 -0.12 20.83
C ILE A 233 10.77 -1.11 20.96
N HIS A 234 12.01 -0.59 21.04
CA HIS A 234 13.20 -1.42 21.19
C HIS A 234 13.14 -2.27 22.47
N SER A 235 12.86 -1.64 23.61
CA SER A 235 12.70 -2.32 24.89
C SER A 235 11.58 -3.37 24.87
N PHE A 236 10.47 -3.12 24.17
CA PHE A 236 9.43 -4.13 24.00
C PHE A 236 9.95 -5.35 23.26
N ILE A 237 10.60 -5.15 22.11
CA ILE A 237 11.12 -6.25 21.28
C ILE A 237 12.16 -7.03 22.09
N GLU A 238 13.03 -6.34 22.82
CA GLU A 238 14.04 -6.93 23.70
C GLU A 238 13.44 -7.80 24.81
N ASN A 239 12.28 -7.46 25.35
CA ASN A 239 11.70 -8.18 26.48
C ASN A 239 10.54 -9.11 26.12
N CYS A 240 10.07 -9.08 24.88
CA CYS A 240 8.93 -9.88 24.45
C CYS A 240 9.28 -11.36 24.22
N ASN A 241 8.25 -12.22 24.24
CA ASN A 241 8.35 -13.56 23.68
C ASN A 241 8.33 -13.48 22.14
N PHE A 242 9.48 -13.22 21.54
CA PHE A 242 9.61 -13.01 20.09
C PHE A 242 9.06 -14.19 19.26
N SER A 243 9.30 -15.42 19.71
CA SER A 243 8.80 -16.63 19.03
C SER A 243 7.27 -16.63 18.91
N MET A 244 6.57 -16.17 19.94
CA MET A 244 5.12 -16.03 19.93
C MET A 244 4.66 -14.97 18.91
N TYR A 245 5.29 -13.79 18.88
CA TYR A 245 4.93 -12.73 17.91
C TYR A 245 5.20 -13.16 16.47
N ARG A 246 6.34 -13.79 16.20
CA ARG A 246 6.67 -14.31 14.86
C ARG A 246 5.64 -15.35 14.40
N ASN A 247 5.28 -16.31 15.26
CA ASN A 247 4.29 -17.33 14.92
C ASN A 247 2.88 -16.75 14.73
N ALA A 248 2.50 -15.78 15.57
CA ALA A 248 1.23 -15.07 15.43
C ALA A 248 1.20 -14.25 14.13
N PHE A 249 2.31 -13.59 13.78
CA PHE A 249 2.45 -12.86 12.52
C PHE A 249 2.36 -13.79 11.31
N ILE A 250 2.99 -14.96 11.32
CA ILE A 250 2.85 -15.96 10.24
C ILE A 250 1.38 -16.33 10.06
N THR A 251 0.66 -16.57 11.17
CA THR A 251 -0.77 -16.91 11.12
C THR A 251 -1.58 -15.76 10.53
N TYR A 252 -1.36 -14.53 11.01
CA TYR A 252 -1.99 -13.32 10.50
C TYR A 252 -1.73 -13.15 8.99
N PHE A 253 -0.46 -13.21 8.58
CA PHE A 253 -0.03 -13.03 7.20
C PHE A 253 -0.65 -14.08 6.27
N CYS A 254 -0.68 -15.36 6.66
CA CYS A 254 -1.32 -16.41 5.86
C CYS A 254 -2.85 -16.27 5.77
N LEU A 255 -3.49 -15.58 6.71
CA LEU A 255 -4.94 -15.35 6.70
C LEU A 255 -5.33 -14.10 5.90
N THR A 256 -4.50 -13.06 5.91
CA THR A 256 -4.80 -11.79 5.24
C THR A 256 -4.16 -11.68 3.87
N GLU A 257 -3.03 -12.35 3.63
CA GLU A 257 -2.25 -12.23 2.40
C GLU A 257 -2.30 -13.48 1.54
N ASN A 258 -2.45 -13.30 0.24
CA ASN A 258 -2.40 -14.34 -0.77
C ASN A 258 -1.45 -13.92 -1.91
N PRO A 259 -1.13 -14.78 -2.90
CA PRO A 259 -0.22 -14.38 -3.98
C PRO A 259 -0.67 -13.14 -4.76
N ARG A 260 -1.98 -12.91 -4.91
CA ARG A 260 -2.55 -11.71 -5.54
C ARG A 260 -2.24 -10.46 -4.71
N SER A 261 -2.54 -10.46 -3.41
CA SER A 261 -2.28 -9.29 -2.54
C SER A 261 -0.79 -8.98 -2.43
N ILE A 262 0.06 -10.01 -2.30
CA ILE A 262 1.52 -9.83 -2.25
C ILE A 262 2.07 -9.29 -3.57
N ALA A 263 1.60 -9.80 -4.71
CA ALA A 263 2.03 -9.26 -5.99
C ALA A 263 1.64 -7.79 -6.13
N LYS A 264 0.43 -7.40 -5.71
CA LYS A 264 -0.01 -6.00 -5.68
C LYS A 264 0.90 -5.14 -4.80
N ILE A 265 1.23 -5.60 -3.60
CA ILE A 265 2.13 -4.92 -2.66
C ILE A 265 3.55 -4.78 -3.25
N PHE A 266 4.16 -5.86 -3.73
CA PHE A 266 5.51 -5.83 -4.31
C PHE A 266 5.58 -4.97 -5.56
N SER A 267 4.52 -5.01 -6.39
CA SER A 267 4.40 -4.17 -7.57
C SER A 267 4.48 -2.68 -7.24
N ARG A 268 4.02 -2.27 -6.06
CA ARG A 268 4.01 -0.87 -5.63
C ARG A 268 5.26 -0.47 -4.84
N ASN A 269 5.82 -1.41 -4.08
CA ASN A 269 6.74 -1.03 -3.02
C ASN A 269 8.21 -1.27 -3.37
N LEU A 270 8.49 -2.22 -4.26
CA LEU A 270 9.87 -2.59 -4.56
C LEU A 270 10.28 -1.98 -5.90
N ASN A 271 11.40 -1.24 -5.87
CA ASN A 271 12.02 -0.63 -7.05
C ASN A 271 12.24 -1.65 -8.17
N GLN A 272 12.53 -2.90 -7.80
CA GLN A 272 12.57 -4.05 -8.70
C GLN A 272 11.78 -5.19 -8.06
N PHE A 273 10.96 -5.87 -8.85
CA PHE A 273 10.13 -6.93 -8.32
C PHE A 273 10.99 -8.17 -8.01
N PRO A 274 10.87 -8.78 -6.82
CA PRO A 274 11.73 -9.88 -6.41
C PRO A 274 11.35 -11.18 -7.13
N SER A 275 12.36 -11.93 -7.57
CA SER A 275 12.17 -13.27 -8.12
C SER A 275 11.99 -14.29 -6.98
N ILE A 276 10.84 -14.24 -6.31
CA ILE A 276 10.51 -15.09 -5.16
C ILE A 276 9.14 -15.75 -5.34
N LYS A 277 9.00 -16.98 -4.85
CA LYS A 277 7.70 -17.67 -4.81
C LYS A 277 7.00 -17.33 -3.50
N TYR A 278 5.68 -17.24 -3.52
CA TYR A 278 4.88 -16.97 -2.32
C TYR A 278 5.21 -17.91 -1.15
N LYS A 279 5.36 -19.22 -1.40
CA LYS A 279 5.78 -20.18 -0.37
C LYS A 279 7.15 -19.87 0.28
N HIS A 280 8.07 -19.25 -0.46
CA HIS A 280 9.39 -18.90 0.07
C HIS A 280 9.30 -17.66 0.95
N LEU A 281 8.37 -16.73 0.70
CA LEU A 281 8.13 -15.60 1.60
C LEU A 281 7.72 -16.06 2.99
N ILE A 282 6.81 -17.04 3.07
CA ILE A 282 6.41 -17.62 4.36
C ILE A 282 7.63 -18.22 5.08
N GLN A 283 8.52 -18.90 4.34
CA GLN A 283 9.76 -19.45 4.89
C GLN A 283 10.72 -18.35 5.37
N GLU A 284 10.81 -17.21 4.67
CA GLU A 284 11.59 -16.06 5.13
C GLU A 284 11.08 -15.55 6.49
N ILE A 285 9.75 -15.45 6.69
CA ILE A 285 9.19 -15.04 7.98
C ILE A 285 9.62 -15.99 9.11
N HIS A 286 9.68 -17.31 8.85
CA HIS A 286 10.15 -18.28 9.84
C HIS A 286 11.63 -18.09 10.21
N GLN A 287 12.43 -17.51 9.32
CA GLN A 287 13.87 -17.31 9.49
C GLN A 287 14.22 -15.98 10.16
N ILE A 288 13.30 -15.00 10.18
CA ILE A 288 13.50 -13.75 10.90
C ILE A 288 13.81 -14.06 12.37
N ASN A 289 14.95 -13.56 12.83
CA ASN A 289 15.35 -13.62 14.23
C ASN A 289 15.11 -12.27 14.92
N LYS A 290 15.27 -12.27 16.24
CA LYS A 290 14.97 -11.10 17.06
C LYS A 290 16.01 -10.00 16.85
N GLU A 291 17.26 -10.40 16.68
CA GLU A 291 18.41 -9.53 16.46
C GLU A 291 18.26 -8.72 15.17
N ASP A 292 17.77 -9.34 14.09
CA ASP A 292 17.47 -8.67 12.81
C ASP A 292 16.48 -7.53 13.02
N LEU A 293 15.40 -7.77 13.79
CA LEU A 293 14.39 -6.77 14.07
C LEU A 293 14.90 -5.66 15.00
N LEU A 294 15.70 -6.01 16.02
CA LEU A 294 16.32 -5.03 16.91
C LEU A 294 17.28 -4.10 16.17
N SER A 295 18.20 -4.68 15.38
CA SER A 295 19.09 -3.90 14.53
C SER A 295 18.29 -3.05 13.53
N PHE A 296 17.24 -3.60 12.95
CA PHE A 296 16.36 -2.85 12.06
C PHE A 296 15.74 -1.63 12.73
N VAL A 297 15.23 -1.78 13.95
CA VAL A 297 14.65 -0.67 14.72
C VAL A 297 15.70 0.37 15.10
N GLU A 298 16.94 -0.02 15.39
CA GLU A 298 18.03 0.94 15.66
C GLU A 298 18.32 1.87 14.48
N PHE A 299 18.12 1.41 13.24
CA PHE A 299 18.30 2.20 12.03
C PHE A 299 17.09 3.07 11.61
N LEU A 300 15.95 2.94 12.29
CA LEU A 300 14.77 3.80 12.07
C LEU A 300 14.95 5.15 12.76
#